data_AF-A0A2V6DQ47-F1
#
_entry.id   AF-A0A2V6DQ47-F1
#
_cell.length_a   1.000
_cell.length_b   1.000
_cell.length_c   1.000
_cell.angle_alpha   90.00
_cell.angle_beta   90.00
_cell.angle_gamma   90.00
#
_symmetry.space_group_name_H-M   'P 1'
#
loop_
_entity.id
_entity.type
_entity.pdbx_description
1 polymer ?
#
loop_
_entity_poly.entity_id
_entity_poly.type
_entity_poly.pdbx_seq_one_letter_code
_entity_poly.pdbx_strand_id
1 'polypeptide(L)'
;MSAGRTGQSPMFRQERNLIAYLSDCSAVPDEIAQKIFGVECLIIDALREKPHPTHLSVAQALEVATRVQPKETYFIHIAHELAQSFEQ
;
A
#
# COMPACT_ATOMS: atom_id res chain seq x y z
N MET A 1 48.69 16.43 -18.36
CA MET A 1 47.58 15.82 -19.13
C MET A 1 46.64 15.18 -18.11
N SER A 2 45.45 15.76 -17.89
CA SER A 2 44.44 15.23 -16.97
C SER A 2 43.35 14.57 -17.82
N ALA A 3 43.38 13.23 -17.90
CA ALA A 3 42.22 12.45 -18.29
C ALA A 3 41.37 12.33 -17.00
N GLY A 4 40.13 12.76 -16.93
CA GLY A 4 39.05 12.60 -17.90
C GLY A 4 37.96 11.82 -17.17
N ARG A 5 36.91 12.54 -16.74
CA ARG A 5 35.65 12.09 -16.12
C ARG A 5 35.45 10.57 -16.04
N THR A 6 35.55 10.00 -14.83
CA THR A 6 35.01 8.67 -14.54
C THR A 6 33.50 8.71 -14.70
N GLY A 7 33.01 8.07 -15.77
CA GLY A 7 31.59 7.96 -16.06
C GLY A 7 30.87 7.29 -14.91
N GLN A 8 29.96 8.02 -14.26
CA GLN A 8 28.93 7.39 -13.45
C GLN A 8 28.01 6.65 -14.43
N SER A 9 28.10 5.33 -14.46
CA SER A 9 27.15 4.49 -15.18
C SER A 9 25.74 4.83 -14.68
N PRO A 10 24.73 4.95 -15.55
CA PRO A 10 23.36 5.16 -15.11
C PRO A 10 22.97 3.99 -14.21
N MET A 11 22.69 4.29 -12.94
CA MET A 11 22.25 3.30 -11.96
C MET A 11 20.80 2.94 -12.31
N PHE A 12 20.64 1.90 -13.14
CA PHE A 12 19.32 1.36 -13.46
C PHE A 12 18.63 0.95 -12.14
N ARG A 13 17.53 1.62 -11.81
CA ARG A 13 16.68 1.23 -10.69
C ARG A 13 16.10 -0.14 -11.04
N GLN A 14 16.42 -1.16 -10.23
CA GLN A 14 15.82 -2.48 -10.38
C GLN A 14 14.28 -2.36 -10.41
N GLU A 15 13.62 -3.19 -11.22
CA GLU A 15 12.17 -3.29 -11.29
C GLU A 15 11.63 -3.68 -9.91
N ARG A 16 11.20 -2.68 -9.13
CA ARG A 16 10.62 -2.85 -7.80
C ARG A 16 9.22 -2.27 -7.80
N ASN A 17 8.28 -3.00 -7.25
CA ASN A 17 6.93 -2.51 -7.01
C ASN A 17 6.99 -1.40 -5.97
N LEU A 18 6.69 -0.17 -6.39
CA LEU A 18 6.76 1.00 -5.50
C LEU A 18 5.44 1.23 -4.78
N ILE A 19 4.31 1.07 -5.49
CA ILE A 19 2.99 1.39 -4.96
C ILE A 19 2.01 0.30 -5.36
N ALA A 20 1.18 -0.13 -4.42
CA ALA A 20 -0.02 -0.92 -4.67
C ALA A 20 -1.24 -0.10 -4.21
N TYR A 21 -2.23 0.05 -5.09
CA TYR A 21 -3.43 0.84 -4.82
C TYR A 21 -4.67 -0.05 -4.98
N LEU A 22 -5.37 -0.28 -3.88
CA LEU A 22 -6.53 -1.19 -3.79
C LEU A 22 -7.72 -0.43 -3.18
N SER A 23 -8.54 0.17 -4.02
CA SER A 23 -9.80 0.83 -3.59
C SER A 23 -10.99 -0.09 -3.84
N ASP A 24 -12.07 0.12 -3.10
CA ASP A 24 -13.37 -0.55 -3.27
C ASP A 24 -13.29 -2.07 -3.33
N CYS A 25 -12.57 -2.66 -2.38
CA CYS A 25 -12.32 -4.10 -2.32
C CYS A 25 -13.06 -4.71 -1.13
N SER A 26 -13.76 -5.84 -1.29
CA SER A 26 -14.29 -6.60 -0.15
C SER A 26 -13.35 -7.68 0.37
N ALA A 27 -12.36 -8.06 -0.44
CA ALA A 27 -11.35 -9.05 -0.11
C ALA A 27 -10.08 -8.85 -0.95
N VAL A 28 -8.94 -9.30 -0.44
CA VAL A 28 -7.67 -9.39 -1.19
C VAL A 28 -7.19 -10.84 -1.16
N PRO A 29 -7.28 -11.55 -2.31
CA PRO A 29 -6.79 -12.93 -2.43
C PRO A 29 -5.29 -13.03 -2.16
N ASP A 30 -4.84 -14.18 -1.67
CA ASP A 30 -3.42 -14.42 -1.34
C ASP A 30 -2.50 -14.24 -2.54
N GLU A 31 -2.95 -14.62 -3.74
CA GLU A 31 -2.22 -14.46 -4.99
C GLU A 31 -1.94 -12.97 -5.30
N ILE A 32 -2.87 -12.08 -4.96
CA ILE A 32 -2.70 -10.64 -5.12
C ILE A 32 -1.75 -10.13 -4.05
N ALA A 33 -1.94 -10.53 -2.78
CA ALA A 33 -1.06 -10.14 -1.68
C ALA A 33 0.41 -10.55 -1.95
N GLN A 34 0.64 -11.73 -2.52
CA GLN A 34 1.97 -12.20 -2.90
C GLN A 34 2.61 -11.36 -4.02
N LYS A 35 1.83 -10.93 -5.02
CA LYS A 35 2.34 -10.08 -6.13
C LYS A 35 2.83 -8.71 -5.66
N ILE A 36 2.24 -8.19 -4.58
CA ILE A 36 2.58 -6.88 -4.02
C ILE A 36 3.36 -6.97 -2.71
N PHE A 37 3.84 -8.16 -2.34
CA PHE A 37 4.61 -8.38 -1.12
C PHE A 37 5.85 -7.46 -1.08
N GLY A 38 6.06 -6.79 0.06
CA GLY A 38 7.20 -5.91 0.28
C GLY A 38 7.18 -4.59 -0.51
N VAL A 39 6.02 -4.18 -1.04
CA VAL A 39 5.85 -2.90 -1.75
C VAL A 39 6.26 -1.72 -0.86
N GLU A 40 6.81 -0.66 -1.45
CA GLU A 40 7.23 0.51 -0.67
C GLU A 40 6.01 1.21 -0.03
N CYS A 41 4.88 1.31 -0.74
CA CYS A 41 3.65 1.91 -0.24
C CYS A 41 2.41 1.09 -0.62
N LEU A 42 1.60 0.75 0.36
CA LEU A 42 0.27 0.15 0.18
C LEU A 42 -0.79 1.21 0.46
N ILE A 43 -1.66 1.48 -0.51
CA ILE A 43 -2.84 2.32 -0.34
C ILE A 43 -4.06 1.40 -0.46
N ILE A 44 -4.86 1.26 0.60
CA ILE A 44 -5.90 0.23 0.67
C ILE A 44 -7.20 0.72 1.32
N ASP A 45 -8.32 0.21 0.82
CA ASP A 45 -9.68 0.37 1.37
C ASP A 45 -9.74 -0.06 2.85
N ALA A 46 -10.35 0.79 3.68
CA ALA A 46 -10.66 0.54 5.09
C ALA A 46 -11.87 1.36 5.52
N LEU A 47 -13.06 0.94 5.07
CA LEU A 47 -14.29 1.72 5.15
C LEU A 47 -14.68 2.10 6.59
N ARG A 48 -14.75 1.13 7.50
CA ARG A 48 -15.19 1.33 8.89
C ARG A 48 -14.82 0.13 9.77
N GLU A 49 -15.08 0.22 11.07
CA GLU A 49 -14.84 -0.89 12.01
C GLU A 49 -15.71 -2.13 11.72
N LYS A 50 -16.98 -1.92 11.38
CA LYS A 50 -17.93 -3.02 11.13
C LYS A 50 -17.71 -3.63 9.74
N PRO A 51 -17.75 -4.97 9.59
CA PRO A 51 -17.70 -5.62 8.29
C PRO A 51 -18.74 -5.06 7.30
N HIS A 52 -18.36 -5.00 6.03
CA HIS A 52 -19.21 -4.53 4.93
C HIS A 52 -19.16 -5.53 3.77
N PRO A 53 -20.28 -5.82 3.08
CA PRO A 53 -20.28 -6.81 1.99
C PRO A 53 -19.41 -6.42 0.79
N THR A 54 -19.20 -5.13 0.56
CA THR A 54 -18.48 -4.62 -0.63
C THR A 54 -17.14 -3.96 -0.32
N HIS A 55 -16.78 -3.79 0.96
CA HIS A 55 -15.59 -3.03 1.38
C HIS A 55 -14.90 -3.71 2.55
N LEU A 56 -13.57 -3.56 2.61
CA LEU A 56 -12.79 -4.00 3.75
C LEU A 56 -13.15 -3.16 4.98
N SER A 57 -13.36 -3.83 6.11
CA SER A 57 -13.29 -3.18 7.41
C SER A 57 -11.84 -2.83 7.75
N VAL A 58 -11.63 -1.94 8.74
CA VAL A 58 -10.29 -1.59 9.24
C VAL A 58 -9.50 -2.83 9.65
N ALA A 59 -10.13 -3.75 10.37
CA ALA A 59 -9.50 -5.00 10.79
C ALA A 59 -9.06 -5.87 9.59
N GLN A 60 -9.91 -6.01 8.57
CA GLN A 60 -9.56 -6.78 7.37
C GLN A 60 -8.45 -6.09 6.56
N ALA A 61 -8.46 -4.76 6.47
CA ALA A 61 -7.39 -4.00 5.80
C ALA A 61 -6.03 -4.19 6.51
N LEU A 62 -6.02 -4.21 7.85
CA LEU A 62 -4.83 -4.53 8.66
C LEU A 62 -4.33 -5.96 8.43
N GLU A 63 -5.23 -6.94 8.28
CA GLU A 63 -4.86 -8.31 7.91
C GLU A 63 -4.21 -8.38 6.52
N VAL A 64 -4.70 -7.60 5.54
CA VAL A 64 -4.05 -7.49 4.23
C VAL A 64 -2.66 -6.86 4.39
N ALA A 65 -2.54 -5.74 5.11
CA ALA A 65 -1.25 -5.06 5.32
C ALA A 65 -0.23 -5.98 6.01
N THR A 66 -0.67 -6.82 6.95
CA THR A 66 0.16 -7.81 7.63
C THR A 66 0.69 -8.88 6.67
N ARG A 67 -0.15 -9.36 5.73
CA ARG A 67 0.26 -10.32 4.69
C ARG A 67 1.20 -9.69 3.66
N VAL A 68 0.95 -8.43 3.28
CA VAL A 68 1.71 -7.70 2.24
C VAL A 68 3.06 -7.20 2.75
N GLN A 69 3.20 -6.90 4.04
CA GLN A 69 4.41 -6.34 4.65
C GLN A 69 4.99 -5.11 3.91
N PRO A 70 4.18 -4.07 3.62
CA PRO A 70 4.68 -2.86 2.98
C PRO A 70 5.54 -2.03 3.95
N LYS A 71 6.35 -1.10 3.42
CA LYS A 71 7.06 -0.14 4.30
C LYS A 71 6.13 0.90 4.92
N GLU A 72 5.17 1.38 4.13
CA GLU A 72 4.12 2.30 4.59
C GLU A 72 2.75 1.82 4.12
N THR A 73 1.72 2.04 4.94
CA THR A 73 0.32 1.77 4.59
C THR A 73 -0.52 3.02 4.80
N TYR A 74 -1.34 3.36 3.81
CA TYR A 74 -2.34 4.42 3.88
C TYR A 74 -3.73 3.83 3.70
N PHE A 75 -4.62 4.14 4.62
CA PHE A 75 -6.02 3.77 4.53
C PHE A 75 -6.81 4.83 3.78
N ILE A 76 -7.67 4.38 2.87
CA ILE A 76 -8.54 5.22 2.04
C ILE A 76 -9.98 4.72 2.12
N HIS A 77 -10.89 5.46 1.47
CA HIS A 77 -12.32 5.13 1.40
C HIS A 77 -12.99 5.05 2.78
N ILE A 78 -12.49 5.86 3.72
CA ILE A 78 -12.88 5.90 5.12
C ILE A 78 -14.26 6.56 5.27
N ALA A 79 -15.20 5.89 5.95
CA ALA A 79 -16.51 6.41 6.27
C ALA A 79 -16.44 7.45 7.41
N HIS A 80 -17.47 8.30 7.48
CA HIS A 80 -17.62 9.32 8.55
C HIS A 80 -17.75 8.74 9.96
N GLU A 81 -17.92 7.43 10.11
CA GLU A 81 -17.97 6.75 11.41
C GLU A 81 -16.60 6.71 12.10
N LEU A 82 -15.51 6.85 11.33
CA LEU A 82 -14.14 6.85 11.83
C LEU A 82 -13.65 8.29 12.05
N ALA A 83 -13.07 8.53 13.23
CA ALA A 83 -12.57 9.84 13.63
C ALA A 83 -11.53 10.36 12.64
N GLN A 84 -11.76 11.57 12.13
CA GLN A 84 -10.82 12.26 11.24
C GLN A 84 -9.93 13.21 12.03
N SER A 85 -8.73 13.49 11.53
CA SER A 85 -7.77 14.37 12.22
C SER A 85 -8.27 15.79 12.44
N PHE A 86 -9.22 16.26 11.62
CA PHE A 86 -9.84 17.59 11.77
C PHE A 86 -10.96 17.63 12.81
N GLU A 87 -11.36 16.48 13.36
CA GLU A 87 -12.41 16.37 14.38
C GLU A 87 -11.84 16.30 15.82
N GLN A 88 -10.51 16.41 15.97
CA GLN A 88 -9.79 16.39 17.25
C GLN A 88 -9.25 17.77 17.65
#